data_AF-A0A4Z0GZU2-F1
#
_entry.id   AF-A0A4Z0GZU2-F1
#
_cell.length_a   1.000
_cell.length_b   1.000
_cell.length_c   1.000
_cell.angle_alpha   90.00
_cell.angle_beta   90.00
_cell.angle_gamma   90.00
#
_symmetry.space_group_name_H-M   'P 1'
#
loop_
_entity.id
_entity.type
_entity.pdbx_description
1 polymer ?
#
loop_
_entity_poly.entity_id
_entity_poly.type
_entity_poly.pdbx_seq_one_letter_code
_entity_poly.pdbx_strand_id
1 'polypeptide(L)'
;MQNVSRFKPEYITNALLVVVCSILVLTLFAGLATIKETITYALIVVLLSFLTADMKRHAKEKRPSSIKNKYVVLMLLFAYITVL
;
A
#
# COMPACT_ATOMS: atom_id res chain seq x y z
N MET A 1 -6.73 -29.42 -14.36
CA MET A 1 -5.87 -28.80 -13.33
C MET A 1 -6.35 -27.37 -13.09
N GLN A 2 -7.17 -27.14 -12.06
CA GLN A 2 -7.55 -25.78 -11.67
C GLN A 2 -6.30 -25.11 -11.06
N ASN A 3 -5.65 -24.28 -11.87
CA ASN A 3 -4.60 -23.39 -11.38
C ASN A 3 -5.29 -22.28 -10.58
N VAL A 4 -5.65 -22.59 -9.34
CA VAL A 4 -6.18 -21.61 -8.40
C VAL A 4 -5.03 -20.64 -8.14
N SER A 5 -5.05 -19.51 -8.85
CA SER A 5 -4.10 -18.42 -8.61
C SER A 5 -4.23 -18.05 -7.14
N ARG A 6 -3.31 -18.54 -6.31
CA ARG A 6 -3.31 -18.25 -4.87
C ARG A 6 -3.13 -16.75 -4.76
N PHE A 7 -4.20 -16.07 -4.34
CA PHE A 7 -4.22 -14.63 -4.18
C PHE A 7 -3.09 -14.22 -3.25
N LYS A 8 -2.02 -13.62 -3.81
CA LYS A 8 -0.89 -13.17 -3.01
C LYS A 8 -1.25 -11.83 -2.37
N PRO A 9 -1.02 -11.68 -1.06
CA PRO A 9 -1.26 -10.41 -0.35
C PRO A 9 -0.55 -9.21 -0.99
N GLU A 10 0.58 -9.45 -1.67
CA GLU A 10 1.34 -8.44 -2.42
C GLU A 10 0.53 -7.73 -3.50
N TYR A 11 -0.50 -8.37 -4.06
CA TYR A 11 -1.35 -7.75 -5.08
C TYR A 11 -2.23 -6.63 -4.48
N ILE A 12 -2.62 -6.75 -3.21
CA ILE A 12 -3.45 -5.73 -2.52
C ILE A 12 -2.63 -4.47 -2.30
N THR A 13 -1.44 -4.60 -1.73
CA THR A 13 -0.54 -3.46 -1.49
C THR A 13 -0.11 -2.78 -2.78
N ASN A 14 0.17 -3.56 -3.82
CA ASN A 14 0.54 -3.00 -5.12
C ASN A 14 -0.64 -2.25 -5.79
N ALA A 15 -1.86 -2.78 -5.70
CA ALA A 15 -3.05 -2.09 -6.19
C ALA A 15 -3.30 -0.78 -5.43
N LEU A 16 -3.15 -0.79 -4.10
CA LEU A 16 -3.29 0.43 -3.28
C LEU A 16 -2.27 1.50 -3.68
N LEU A 17 -1.03 1.10 -3.91
CA LEU A 17 0.05 2.00 -4.30
C LEU A 17 -0.28 2.69 -5.62
N VAL A 18 -0.80 1.95 -6.61
CA VAL A 18 -1.24 2.52 -7.90
C VAL A 18 -2.38 3.50 -7.73
N VAL A 19 -3.38 3.18 -6.89
CA VAL A 19 -4.52 4.07 -6.62
C VAL A 19 -4.05 5.36 -5.96
N VAL A 20 -3.24 5.27 -4.89
CA VAL A 20 -2.74 6.45 -4.17
C VAL A 20 -1.86 7.33 -5.06
N CYS A 21 -0.96 6.73 -5.85
CA CYS A 21 -0.16 7.49 -6.82
C CYS A 21 -1.04 8.20 -7.87
N SER A 22 -2.09 7.53 -8.37
CA SER A 22 -3.01 8.14 -9.34
C SER A 22 -3.76 9.32 -8.73
N ILE A 23 -4.24 9.19 -7.48
CA ILE A 23 -4.91 10.28 -6.75
C ILE A 23 -3.94 11.45 -6.52
N LEU A 24 -2.70 11.18 -6.13
CA LEU A 24 -1.68 12.21 -5.94
C LEU A 24 -1.39 12.97 -7.25
N VAL A 25 -1.23 12.26 -8.36
CA VAL A 25 -1.02 12.89 -9.67
C VAL A 25 -2.23 13.73 -10.07
N LEU A 26 -3.46 13.19 -9.93
CA LEU A 26 -4.69 13.92 -10.26
C LEU A 26 -4.87 15.18 -9.41
N THR A 27 -4.60 15.10 -8.10
CA THR A 27 -4.73 16.25 -7.19
C THR A 27 -3.67 17.32 -7.44
N LEU A 28 -2.45 16.92 -7.79
CA LEU A 28 -1.40 17.85 -8.23
C LEU A 28 -1.77 18.54 -9.56
N PHE A 29 -2.27 17.79 -10.54
CA PHE A 29 -2.70 18.35 -11.82
C PHE A 29 -3.92 19.27 -11.70
N ALA A 30 -4.85 18.96 -10.79
CA ALA A 30 -6.00 19.80 -10.51
C ALA A 30 -5.66 21.07 -9.73
N GLY A 31 -4.42 21.22 -9.24
CA GLY A 31 -4.00 22.34 -8.38
C GLY A 31 -4.71 22.36 -7.03
N LEU A 32 -5.37 21.25 -6.65
CA LEU A 32 -6.12 21.11 -5.39
C LEU A 32 -5.21 20.63 -4.25
N ALA A 33 -4.03 20.11 -4.58
CA ALA A 33 -3.10 19.56 -3.60
C ALA A 33 -2.47 20.66 -2.73
N THR A 34 -2.78 20.62 -1.45
CA THR A 34 -2.06 21.41 -0.45
C THR A 34 -0.69 20.79 -0.14
N ILE A 35 0.25 21.58 0.39
CA ILE A 35 1.58 21.10 0.79
C ILE A 35 1.46 19.96 1.82
N LYS A 36 0.50 20.09 2.75
CA LYS A 36 0.24 19.06 3.77
C LYS A 36 -0.21 17.75 3.12
N GLU A 37 -1.18 17.79 2.20
CA GLU A 37 -1.64 16.60 1.49
C GLU A 37 -0.54 15.96 0.66
N THR A 38 0.26 16.76 -0.03
CA THR A 38 1.37 16.25 -0.85
C THR A 38 2.39 15.48 0.00
N ILE A 39 2.76 16.02 1.17
CA ILE A 39 3.65 15.34 2.12
C ILE A 39 3.01 14.06 2.65
N THR A 40 1.72 14.11 3.00
CA THR A 40 0.98 12.95 3.49
C THR A 40 0.92 11.82 2.45
N TYR A 41 0.56 12.14 1.21
CA TYR A 41 0.53 11.17 0.12
C TYR A 41 1.93 10.62 -0.19
N ALA A 42 2.97 11.45 -0.16
CA ALA A 42 4.35 10.99 -0.31
C ALA A 42 4.75 9.99 0.78
N LEU A 43 4.41 10.26 2.05
CA LEU A 43 4.64 9.33 3.16
C LEU A 43 3.90 8.00 2.96
N ILE A 44 2.63 8.07 2.55
CA ILE A 44 1.81 6.88 2.28
C ILE A 44 2.44 6.03 1.18
N VAL A 45 2.92 6.65 0.10
CA VAL A 45 3.60 5.95 -1.00
C VAL A 45 4.88 5.27 -0.53
N VAL A 46 5.70 5.94 0.29
CA VAL A 46 6.92 5.35 0.86
C VAL A 46 6.57 4.15 1.76
N LEU A 47 5.60 4.30 2.67
CA LEU A 47 5.14 3.23 3.56
C LEU A 47 4.59 2.03 2.78
N LEU A 48 3.73 2.25 1.79
CA LEU A 48 3.21 1.19 0.92
C LEU A 48 4.32 0.52 0.12
N SER A 49 5.32 1.27 -0.36
CA SER A 49 6.46 0.72 -1.09
C SER A 49 7.30 -0.19 -0.21
N PHE A 50 7.62 0.24 1.01
CA PHE A 50 8.34 -0.56 2.00
C PHE A 50 7.56 -1.82 2.36
N LEU A 51 6.26 -1.69 2.62
CA LEU A 51 5.40 -2.83 2.96
C LEU A 51 5.29 -3.82 1.79
N THR A 52 5.19 -3.33 0.56
CA THR A 52 5.16 -4.18 -0.66
C THR A 52 6.47 -4.92 -0.85
N ALA A 53 7.61 -4.24 -0.70
CA ALA A 53 8.94 -4.84 -0.81
C ALA A 53 9.17 -5.90 0.27
N ASP A 54 8.74 -5.62 1.49
CA ASP A 54 8.84 -6.52 2.62
C ASP A 54 7.91 -7.74 2.46
N MET A 55 6.68 -7.56 1.99
CA MET A 55 5.77 -8.66 1.66
C MET A 55 6.30 -9.55 0.52
N LYS A 56 6.90 -8.96 -0.52
CA LYS A 56 7.61 -9.70 -1.59
C LYS A 56 8.78 -10.51 -1.06
N ARG A 57 9.54 -9.95 -0.12
CA ARG A 57 10.70 -10.61 0.50
C ARG A 57 10.27 -11.78 1.39
N HIS A 58 9.24 -11.59 2.20
CA HIS A 58 8.70 -12.62 3.08
C HIS A 58 7.82 -13.66 2.37
N ALA A 59 7.27 -13.38 1.19
CA ALA A 59 6.65 -14.43 0.39
C ALA A 59 7.67 -15.46 -0.13
N LYS A 60 8.96 -15.09 -0.24
CA LYS A 60 10.06 -16.01 -0.56
C LYS A 60 10.56 -16.79 0.65
N GLU A 61 10.49 -16.22 1.86
CA GLU A 61 10.86 -16.89 3.11
C GLU A 61 9.62 -17.43 3.82
N LYS A 62 9.38 -18.75 3.79
CA LYS A 62 8.29 -19.44 4.51
C LYS A 62 8.36 -19.29 6.05
N ARG A 63 8.20 -18.08 6.60
CA ARG A 63 8.09 -17.81 8.04
C ARG A 63 6.74 -17.15 8.35
N PRO A 64 5.82 -17.85 9.03
CA PRO A 64 4.41 -17.43 9.14
C PRO A 64 4.10 -16.40 10.23
N SER A 65 5.00 -16.08 11.16
CA SER A 65 4.64 -15.35 12.38
C SER A 65 4.60 -13.82 12.26
N SER A 66 5.35 -13.18 11.35
CA SER A 66 5.41 -11.70 11.25
C SER A 66 4.35 -11.07 10.33
N ILE A 67 3.56 -11.89 9.62
CA ILE A 67 2.58 -11.43 8.64
C ILE A 67 1.41 -10.71 9.33
N LYS A 68 1.02 -11.12 10.53
CA LYS A 68 -0.15 -10.58 11.25
C LYS A 68 0.02 -9.09 11.60
N ASN A 69 1.21 -8.68 12.03
CA ASN A 69 1.50 -7.28 12.36
C ASN A 69 1.50 -6.38 11.10
N LYS A 70 1.87 -6.92 9.94
CA LYS A 70 1.91 -6.19 8.67
C LYS A 70 0.52 -5.84 8.16
N TYR A 71 -0.45 -6.71 8.38
CA TYR A 71 -1.86 -6.41 8.09
C TYR A 71 -2.44 -5.34 9.00
N VAL A 72 -2.01 -5.28 10.27
CA VAL A 72 -2.42 -4.20 11.18
C VAL A 72 -1.91 -2.84 10.69
N VAL A 73 -0.66 -2.77 10.22
CA VAL A 73 -0.09 -1.56 9.60
C VAL A 73 -0.85 -1.19 8.33
N LEU A 74 -1.19 -2.17 7.48
CA LEU A 74 -1.99 -1.94 6.28
C LEU A 74 -3.39 -1.41 6.62
N MET A 75 -4.05 -1.99 7.63
CA MET A 75 -5.38 -1.61 8.07
C MET A 75 -5.38 -0.21 8.68
N LEU A 76 -4.34 0.15 9.44
CA LEU A 76 -4.13 1.51 9.96
C LEU A 76 -3.88 2.52 8.83
N LEU A 77 -3.05 2.17 7.84
CA LEU A 77 -2.81 3.02 6.67
C LEU A 77 -4.11 3.24 5.88
N PHE A 78 -4.88 2.18 5.67
CA PHE A 78 -6.15 2.24 4.96
C PHE A 78 -7.18 3.07 5.73
N ALA A 79 -7.27 2.90 7.05
CA ALA A 79 -8.12 3.72 7.91
C ALA A 79 -7.71 5.19 7.85
N TYR A 80 -6.41 5.50 7.86
CA TYR A 80 -5.92 6.86 7.74
C TYR A 80 -6.27 7.50 6.39
N ILE A 81 -6.12 6.74 5.28
CA ILE A 81 -6.53 7.21 3.93
C ILE A 81 -8.06 7.41 3.84
N THR A 82 -8.85 6.58 4.51
CA THR A 82 -10.32 6.65 4.47
C THR A 82 -10.87 7.84 5.27
N VAL A 83 -10.14 8.29 6.29
CA VAL A 83 -10.51 9.43 7.15
C VAL A 83 -9.99 10.76 6.59
N LEU A 84 -8.97 10.74 5.72
CA LEU A 84 -8.48 11.90 4.98
C LEU A 84 -9.48 12.32 3.90
#